data_AF-A0A3C1GZ16-F1
#
_entry.id   AF-A0A3C1GZ16-F1
#
_cell.length_a   1.000
_cell.length_b   1.000
_cell.length_c   1.000
_cell.angle_alpha   90.00
_cell.angle_beta   90.00
_cell.angle_gamma   90.00
#
_symmetry.space_group_name_H-M   'P 1'
#
loop_
_entity.id
_entity.type
_entity.pdbx_description
1 polymer ?
#
loop_
_entity_poly.entity_id
_entity_poly.type
_entity_poly.pdbx_seq_one_letter_code
_entity_poly.pdbx_strand_id
1 'polypeptide(L)'
;MIKLKKIILVFLVISLSACSWGIEEDKKVVLQTLSSEDVTLTSEDGFIMEEVVENTVLAKQVSVVKPATASRTGIPWLISKISEGSPKVQSTTYRITYDGLGNVLSKVAVPGSTVTKEAVPTIWMYGAKVAKGAYFNAGFSRYGADCGGCQPYADGTAGTASGIRVSTTAVRQSDGTWKDGITFNGYYLVASSSSLPMCTILEITKHTYSGMGLIPGKPFKVMIVDRGVSGSLLDLFVGSEKNLNAVRMIGKHAPVATIVGFAKWTRNSLGQRICK
;
A
#
# COMPACT_ATOMS: atom_id res chain seq x y z
N MET A 1 18.43 34.23 -73.16
CA MET A 1 19.82 34.74 -73.23
C MET A 1 20.77 33.71 -72.64
N ILE A 2 21.81 33.32 -73.41
CA ILE A 2 23.16 32.90 -72.97
C ILE A 2 23.24 31.61 -72.12
N LYS A 3 23.43 30.40 -72.67
CA LYS A 3 24.69 29.71 -73.10
C LYS A 3 25.86 29.72 -72.10
N LEU A 4 26.22 28.53 -71.59
CA LEU A 4 27.60 28.06 -71.33
C LEU A 4 27.55 26.51 -71.30
N LYS A 5 28.05 25.71 -72.27
CA LYS A 5 29.46 25.45 -72.72
C LYS A 5 30.34 25.05 -71.52
N LYS A 6 31.15 23.98 -71.49
CA LYS A 6 31.69 22.92 -72.37
C LYS A 6 32.36 21.92 -71.38
N ILE A 7 32.78 20.69 -71.73
CA ILE A 7 34.17 20.28 -72.05
C ILE A 7 34.13 18.73 -72.13
N ILE A 8 34.25 18.09 -73.31
CA ILE A 8 35.47 17.50 -73.94
C ILE A 8 35.99 16.27 -73.13
N LEU A 9 35.80 15.00 -73.53
CA LEU A 9 36.26 14.21 -74.70
C LEU A 9 37.70 13.67 -74.57
N VAL A 10 37.83 12.34 -74.45
CA VAL A 10 38.94 11.47 -74.93
C VAL A 10 38.34 10.04 -75.08
N PHE A 11 37.99 9.52 -76.27
CA PHE A 11 38.78 8.68 -77.23
C PHE A 11 39.57 7.52 -76.57
N LEU A 12 39.69 6.27 -77.03
CA LEU A 12 39.23 5.47 -78.18
C LEU A 12 39.95 4.09 -78.07
N VAL A 13 39.35 3.00 -78.61
CA VAL A 13 39.89 1.65 -78.97
C VAL A 13 40.37 0.77 -77.79
N ILE A 14 40.03 -0.51 -77.63
CA ILE A 14 40.08 -1.64 -78.57
C ILE A 14 39.03 -2.72 -78.24
N SER A 15 38.44 -3.22 -79.32
CA SER A 15 37.50 -4.33 -79.51
C SER A 15 38.07 -5.73 -79.24
N LEU A 16 37.13 -6.70 -79.18
CA LEU A 16 37.22 -8.16 -79.39
C LEU A 16 37.14 -8.97 -78.08
N SER A 17 36.34 -10.03 -77.90
CA SER A 17 35.26 -10.68 -78.66
C SER A 17 34.64 -11.73 -77.73
N ALA A 18 33.30 -11.86 -77.77
CA ALA A 18 32.47 -13.05 -77.48
C ALA A 18 32.54 -13.67 -76.05
N CYS A 19 31.47 -14.01 -75.32
CA CYS A 19 30.18 -14.60 -75.69
C CYS A 19 29.06 -14.20 -74.69
N SER A 20 27.84 -14.49 -75.11
CA SER A 20 26.51 -14.21 -74.59
C SER A 20 26.10 -14.80 -73.22
N TRP A 21 25.18 -14.03 -72.60
CA TRP A 21 23.95 -14.43 -71.88
C TRP A 21 24.02 -15.00 -70.47
N GLY A 22 23.53 -14.17 -69.54
CA GLY A 22 22.79 -14.56 -68.35
C GLY A 22 22.13 -13.31 -67.77
N ILE A 23 20.81 -13.16 -67.99
CA ILE A 23 20.01 -12.12 -67.34
C ILE A 23 19.98 -12.46 -65.85
N GLU A 24 20.59 -11.60 -65.03
CA GLU A 24 20.54 -11.71 -63.58
C GLU A 24 19.20 -11.14 -63.11
N GLU A 25 18.26 -12.02 -62.77
CA GLU A 25 17.02 -11.62 -62.11
C GLU A 25 17.35 -11.04 -60.73
N ASP A 26 16.95 -9.78 -60.56
CA ASP A 26 17.01 -9.01 -59.32
C ASP A 26 16.12 -9.71 -58.26
N LYS A 27 16.71 -10.62 -57.48
CA LYS A 27 16.02 -11.27 -56.37
C LYS A 27 15.77 -10.23 -55.28
N LYS A 28 14.57 -9.65 -55.30
CA LYS A 28 13.96 -8.95 -54.17
C LYS A 28 14.12 -9.78 -52.90
N VAL A 29 14.99 -9.35 -52.00
CA VAL A 29 15.05 -9.86 -50.63
C VAL A 29 13.79 -9.36 -49.92
N VAL A 30 12.80 -10.23 -49.80
CA VAL A 30 11.64 -9.99 -48.93
C VAL A 30 12.07 -10.35 -47.52
N LEU A 31 12.36 -9.33 -46.70
CA LEU A 31 12.47 -9.50 -45.25
C LEU A 31 11.06 -9.74 -44.71
N GLN A 32 10.79 -10.97 -44.28
CA GLN A 32 9.56 -11.30 -43.56
C GLN A 32 9.58 -10.61 -42.19
N THR A 33 8.73 -9.60 -42.02
CA THR A 33 8.41 -9.05 -40.71
C THR A 33 7.44 -10.01 -40.03
N LEU A 34 7.92 -10.79 -39.05
CA LEU A 34 7.07 -11.61 -38.18
C LEU A 34 6.22 -10.69 -37.28
N SER A 35 4.90 -10.74 -37.51
CA SER A 35 3.87 -10.19 -36.64
C SER A 35 3.86 -10.95 -35.32
N SER A 36 3.72 -10.23 -34.20
CA SER A 36 3.59 -10.81 -32.85
C SER A 36 2.18 -11.36 -32.62
N GLU A 37 1.80 -12.37 -33.38
CA GLU A 37 0.63 -13.21 -33.09
C GLU A 37 1.15 -14.57 -32.67
N ASP A 38 0.58 -15.14 -31.60
CA ASP A 38 1.02 -16.39 -30.98
C ASP A 38 1.23 -17.50 -32.03
N VAL A 39 2.49 -17.73 -32.39
CA VAL A 39 2.86 -18.66 -33.46
C VAL A 39 2.75 -20.07 -32.91
N THR A 40 1.63 -20.73 -33.22
CA THR A 40 1.49 -22.17 -32.98
C THR A 40 2.11 -22.92 -34.16
N LEU A 41 3.30 -23.49 -33.99
CA LEU A 41 3.95 -24.34 -35.01
C LEU A 41 3.52 -25.80 -34.80
N THR A 42 2.66 -26.31 -35.67
CA THR A 42 2.36 -27.75 -35.75
C THR A 42 3.37 -28.44 -36.64
N SER A 43 4.17 -29.35 -36.06
CA SER A 43 5.00 -30.29 -36.82
C SER A 43 4.17 -31.51 -37.23
N GLU A 44 4.50 -32.16 -38.35
CA GLU A 44 3.77 -33.33 -38.89
C GLU A 44 3.71 -34.54 -37.92
N ASP A 45 4.49 -34.54 -36.83
CA ASP A 45 4.58 -35.62 -35.83
C ASP A 45 3.64 -35.48 -34.61
N GLY A 46 2.68 -34.53 -34.62
CA GLY A 46 1.66 -34.43 -33.56
C GLY A 46 2.11 -33.76 -32.26
N PHE A 47 3.26 -33.08 -32.26
CA PHE A 47 3.73 -32.26 -31.13
C PHE A 47 3.26 -30.81 -31.26
N ILE A 48 2.93 -30.21 -30.12
CA ILE A 48 2.55 -28.80 -30.01
C ILE A 48 3.66 -28.06 -29.28
N MET A 49 4.10 -26.92 -29.81
CA MET A 49 5.05 -26.03 -29.13
C MET A 49 4.41 -24.70 -28.78
N GLU A 50 4.66 -24.24 -27.55
CA GLU A 50 4.17 -22.98 -27.01
C GLU A 50 5.33 -22.23 -26.35
N GLU A 51 5.34 -20.89 -26.44
CA GLU A 51 6.25 -20.06 -25.67
C GLU A 51 5.51 -19.41 -24.51
N VAL A 52 5.95 -19.70 -23.29
CA VAL A 52 5.33 -19.20 -22.05
C VAL A 52 6.32 -18.35 -21.29
N VAL A 53 5.89 -17.17 -20.84
CA VAL A 53 6.69 -16.30 -19.97
C VAL A 53 6.43 -16.66 -18.51
N GLU A 54 7.47 -17.08 -17.81
CA GLU A 54 7.40 -17.31 -16.36
C GLU A 54 8.09 -16.19 -15.59
N ASN A 55 7.41 -15.71 -14.56
CA ASN A 55 7.89 -14.62 -13.70
C ASN A 55 8.37 -15.15 -12.36
N THR A 56 9.63 -14.88 -12.02
CA THR A 56 10.22 -15.17 -10.71
C THR A 56 10.41 -13.88 -9.94
N VAL A 57 9.81 -13.78 -8.75
CA VAL A 57 10.04 -12.64 -7.84
C VAL A 57 11.37 -12.82 -7.13
N LEU A 58 12.35 -11.99 -7.47
CA LEU A 58 13.69 -12.05 -6.90
C LEU A 58 13.80 -11.28 -5.57
N ALA A 59 13.05 -10.18 -5.43
CA ALA A 59 13.03 -9.40 -4.20
C ALA A 59 11.73 -8.62 -4.06
N LYS A 60 11.24 -8.48 -2.82
CA LYS A 60 10.12 -7.59 -2.48
C LYS A 60 10.56 -6.13 -2.59
N GLN A 61 9.63 -5.27 -2.99
CA GLN A 61 9.88 -3.83 -2.98
C GLN A 61 10.06 -3.29 -1.56
N VAL A 62 10.93 -2.30 -1.41
CA VAL A 62 11.12 -1.57 -0.16
C VAL A 62 10.09 -0.44 -0.04
N SER A 63 9.83 0.01 1.18
CA SER A 63 8.97 1.17 1.44
C SER A 63 9.80 2.42 1.75
N VAL A 64 9.42 3.55 1.16
CA VAL A 64 10.04 4.85 1.41
C VAL A 64 8.98 5.84 1.89
N VAL A 65 9.28 6.58 2.97
CA VAL A 65 8.43 7.67 3.47
C VAL A 65 9.03 9.01 3.02
N LYS A 66 8.23 9.83 2.35
CA LYS A 66 8.63 11.16 1.86
C LYS A 66 7.95 12.28 2.65
N PRO A 67 8.60 13.45 2.78
CA PRO A 67 7.94 14.64 3.34
C PRO A 67 6.73 15.06 2.50
N ALA A 68 5.83 15.83 3.10
CA ALA A 68 4.68 16.39 2.40
C ALA A 68 5.13 17.34 1.28
N THR A 69 4.43 17.31 0.15
CA THR A 69 4.58 18.29 -0.94
C THR A 69 3.63 19.47 -0.74
N ALA A 70 3.89 20.60 -1.40
CA ALA A 70 3.03 21.79 -1.33
C ALA A 70 1.56 21.52 -1.73
N SER A 71 1.32 20.51 -2.58
CA SER A 71 -0.01 20.09 -3.00
C SER A 71 -0.81 19.33 -1.93
N ARG A 72 -0.19 18.94 -0.81
CA ARG A 72 -0.83 18.15 0.25
C ARG A 72 -1.35 19.05 1.35
N THR A 73 -2.66 19.25 1.38
CA THR A 73 -3.38 20.06 2.39
C THR A 73 -3.93 19.24 3.56
N GLY A 74 -3.48 17.99 3.70
CA GLY A 74 -3.91 17.10 4.76
C GLY A 74 -3.23 17.38 6.10
N ILE A 75 -3.39 16.44 7.04
CA ILE A 75 -2.78 16.50 8.36
C ILE A 75 -1.26 16.28 8.23
N PRO A 76 -0.40 17.21 8.69
CA PRO A 76 1.05 17.16 8.43
C PRO A 76 1.72 15.86 8.89
N TRP A 77 1.34 15.35 10.05
CA TRP A 77 1.93 14.14 10.66
C TRP A 77 1.26 12.84 10.21
N LEU A 78 0.18 12.91 9.43
CA LEU A 78 -0.51 11.72 8.91
C LEU A 78 0.13 11.28 7.59
N ILE A 79 0.35 9.97 7.45
CA ILE A 79 1.04 9.35 6.34
C ILE A 79 0.06 8.49 5.55
N SER A 80 0.11 8.56 4.22
CA SER A 80 -0.71 7.72 3.33
C SER A 80 0.13 7.17 2.18
N LYS A 81 -0.30 6.02 1.64
CA LYS A 81 0.34 5.42 0.48
C LYS A 81 -0.04 6.19 -0.77
N ILE A 82 0.93 6.47 -1.62
CA ILE A 82 0.72 7.13 -2.92
C ILE A 82 1.19 6.30 -4.11
N SER A 83 1.97 5.25 -3.87
CA SER A 83 2.37 4.28 -4.89
C SER A 83 2.60 2.92 -4.25
N GLU A 84 2.05 1.86 -4.86
CA GLU A 84 2.23 0.48 -4.41
C GLU A 84 3.64 -0.06 -4.67
N GLY A 85 4.39 0.56 -5.58
CA GLY A 85 5.65 0.04 -6.06
C GLY A 85 5.50 -1.25 -6.88
N SER A 86 6.61 -1.90 -7.20
CA SER A 86 6.63 -3.22 -7.82
C SER A 86 7.89 -3.98 -7.40
N PRO A 87 7.80 -5.31 -7.18
CA PRO A 87 8.96 -6.11 -6.80
C PRO A 87 9.98 -6.23 -7.93
N LYS A 88 11.17 -6.72 -7.62
CA LYS A 88 12.16 -7.10 -8.63
C LYS A 88 11.71 -8.44 -9.23
N VAL A 89 11.47 -8.46 -10.54
CA VAL A 89 10.96 -9.64 -11.26
C VAL A 89 11.92 -10.01 -12.37
N GLN A 90 12.23 -11.28 -12.48
CA GLN A 90 12.90 -11.86 -13.64
C GLN A 90 11.86 -12.64 -14.44
N SER A 91 11.72 -12.31 -15.71
CA SER A 91 10.84 -12.97 -16.66
C SER A 91 11.72 -13.80 -17.60
N THR A 92 11.42 -15.09 -17.74
CA THR A 92 12.11 -15.99 -18.66
C THR A 92 11.08 -16.64 -19.58
N THR A 93 11.29 -16.55 -20.88
CA THR A 93 10.46 -17.27 -21.86
C THR A 93 10.96 -18.70 -21.96
N TYR A 94 10.04 -19.64 -21.77
CA TYR A 94 10.28 -21.06 -21.97
C TYR A 94 9.53 -21.52 -23.20
N ARG A 95 10.20 -22.31 -24.04
CA ARG A 95 9.54 -23.11 -25.06
C ARG A 95 9.15 -24.44 -24.43
N ILE A 96 7.85 -24.72 -24.42
CA ILE A 96 7.28 -25.95 -23.88
C ILE A 96 6.80 -26.79 -25.06
N THR A 97 7.19 -28.06 -25.08
CA THR A 97 6.73 -29.04 -26.07
C THR A 97 5.77 -29.99 -25.41
N TYR A 98 4.60 -30.21 -26.01
CA TYR A 98 3.58 -31.14 -25.57
C TYR A 98 3.42 -32.30 -26.56
N ASP A 99 3.00 -33.47 -26.06
CA ASP A 99 2.49 -34.54 -26.91
C ASP A 99 1.06 -34.24 -27.42
N GLY A 100 0.56 -35.08 -28.34
CA GLY A 100 -0.79 -34.94 -28.88
C GLY A 100 -1.93 -35.15 -27.87
N LEU A 101 -1.63 -35.52 -26.62
CA LEU A 101 -2.57 -35.66 -25.50
C LEU A 101 -2.47 -34.49 -24.50
N GLY A 102 -1.54 -33.54 -24.70
CA GLY A 102 -1.33 -32.37 -23.86
C GLY A 102 -0.33 -32.56 -22.70
N ASN A 103 0.41 -33.68 -22.64
CA ASN A 103 1.44 -33.88 -21.62
C ASN A 103 2.72 -33.12 -21.99
N VAL A 104 3.36 -32.48 -21.00
CA VAL A 104 4.65 -31.78 -21.19
C VAL A 104 5.77 -32.80 -21.43
N LEU A 105 6.41 -32.70 -22.60
CA LEU A 105 7.58 -33.50 -22.96
C LEU A 105 8.89 -32.77 -22.68
N SER A 106 8.93 -31.45 -22.92
CA SER A 106 10.12 -30.64 -22.69
C SER A 106 9.76 -29.23 -22.28
N LYS A 107 10.65 -28.60 -21.50
CA LYS A 107 10.60 -27.18 -21.17
C LYS A 107 12.01 -26.64 -21.18
N VAL A 108 12.31 -25.78 -22.15
CA VAL A 108 13.66 -25.21 -22.34
C VAL A 108 13.57 -23.69 -22.36
N ALA A 109 14.43 -23.02 -21.60
CA ALA A 109 14.51 -21.56 -21.64
C ALA A 109 14.97 -21.12 -23.04
N VAL A 110 14.23 -20.19 -23.65
CA VAL A 110 14.63 -19.59 -24.92
C VAL A 110 15.91 -18.77 -24.66
N PRO A 111 17.02 -19.04 -25.36
CA PRO A 111 18.28 -18.34 -25.12
C PRO A 111 18.13 -16.82 -25.24
N GLY A 112 18.67 -16.07 -24.27
CA GLY A 112 18.61 -14.60 -24.26
C GLY A 112 17.24 -14.01 -23.91
N SER A 113 16.21 -14.82 -23.66
CA SER A 113 14.85 -14.34 -23.33
C SER A 113 14.69 -13.82 -21.89
N THR A 114 15.72 -13.95 -21.06
CA THR A 114 15.64 -13.54 -19.65
C THR A 114 15.71 -12.02 -19.54
N VAL A 115 14.60 -11.41 -19.10
CA VAL A 115 14.49 -9.97 -18.86
C VAL A 115 14.30 -9.73 -17.37
N THR A 116 15.08 -8.81 -16.81
CA THR A 116 14.93 -8.40 -15.40
C THR A 116 14.32 -7.02 -15.31
N LYS A 117 13.20 -6.91 -14.59
CA LYS A 117 12.57 -5.65 -14.21
C LYS A 117 12.99 -5.30 -12.78
N GLU A 118 13.63 -4.15 -12.63
CA GLU A 118 14.05 -3.65 -11.32
C GLU A 118 12.85 -3.25 -10.44
N ALA A 119 13.06 -3.33 -9.13
CA ALA A 119 12.04 -2.98 -8.16
C ALA A 119 11.75 -1.47 -8.15
N VAL A 120 10.48 -1.12 -8.02
CA VAL A 120 10.03 0.24 -7.73
C VAL A 120 9.55 0.28 -6.29
N PRO A 121 10.02 1.22 -5.44
CA PRO A 121 9.62 1.25 -4.03
C PRO A 121 8.14 1.59 -3.87
N THR A 122 7.53 1.05 -2.82
CA THR A 122 6.26 1.57 -2.31
C THR A 122 6.51 2.95 -1.71
N ILE A 123 5.71 3.94 -2.09
CA ILE A 123 5.90 5.32 -1.62
C ILE A 123 4.77 5.69 -0.67
N TRP A 124 5.18 6.13 0.52
CA TRP A 124 4.34 6.73 1.54
C TRP A 124 4.70 8.20 1.69
N MET A 125 3.74 9.04 2.06
CA MET A 125 3.96 10.48 2.15
C MET A 125 3.14 11.12 3.26
N TYR A 126 3.78 12.04 3.99
CA TYR A 126 3.17 12.92 5.00
C TYR A 126 2.14 13.89 4.39
N GLY A 127 1.32 14.55 5.21
CA GLY A 127 0.28 15.48 4.75
C GLY A 127 -0.97 14.76 4.24
N ALA A 128 -1.35 13.64 4.86
CA ALA A 128 -2.49 12.84 4.41
C ALA A 128 -3.84 13.40 4.83
N LYS A 129 -4.84 13.23 3.94
CA LYS A 129 -6.24 13.34 4.33
C LYS A 129 -6.60 12.11 5.16
N VAL A 130 -7.57 12.29 6.05
CA VAL A 130 -8.07 11.21 6.91
C VAL A 130 -8.77 10.17 6.04
N ALA A 131 -8.21 8.97 5.97
CA ALA A 131 -8.73 7.86 5.19
C ALA A 131 -8.26 6.52 5.76
N LYS A 132 -9.01 5.45 5.49
CA LYS A 132 -8.61 4.09 5.87
C LYS A 132 -7.26 3.73 5.24
N GLY A 133 -6.39 3.11 6.03
CA GLY A 133 -5.02 2.75 5.63
C GLY A 133 -3.99 3.87 5.80
N ALA A 134 -4.40 5.11 6.08
CA ALA A 134 -3.47 6.14 6.53
C ALA A 134 -3.00 5.83 7.97
N TYR A 135 -1.75 6.15 8.28
CA TYR A 135 -1.16 5.87 9.58
C TYR A 135 -0.30 7.03 10.08
N PHE A 136 0.04 7.00 11.37
CA PHE A 136 0.99 7.92 11.97
C PHE A 136 1.75 7.24 13.10
N ASN A 137 2.95 7.76 13.40
CA ASN A 137 3.68 7.38 14.60
C ASN A 137 3.04 8.11 15.78
N ALA A 138 2.38 7.36 16.65
CA ALA A 138 1.61 7.93 17.74
C ALA A 138 2.51 8.19 18.96
N GLY A 139 2.31 9.35 19.60
CA GLY A 139 2.65 9.49 21.00
C GLY A 139 1.51 8.93 21.85
N PHE A 140 1.78 8.52 23.08
CA PHE A 140 0.71 8.17 24.01
C PHE A 140 0.92 8.75 25.40
N SER A 141 -0.16 9.30 25.95
CA SER A 141 -0.35 9.56 27.37
C SER A 141 -1.47 8.66 27.92
N ARG A 142 -1.77 8.80 29.21
CA ARG A 142 -2.85 8.07 29.88
C ARG A 142 -3.63 9.04 30.76
N TYR A 143 -4.95 8.89 30.79
CA TYR A 143 -5.84 9.70 31.62
C TYR A 143 -6.95 8.85 32.27
N GLY A 144 -7.52 9.38 33.34
CA GLY A 144 -8.65 8.78 34.06
C GLY A 144 -9.92 9.62 34.00
N ALA A 145 -11.04 9.06 34.47
CA ALA A 145 -12.32 9.74 34.57
C ALA A 145 -12.32 10.83 35.65
N ASP A 146 -11.43 10.70 36.62
CA ASP A 146 -11.16 11.61 37.73
C ASP A 146 -10.04 12.61 37.41
N CYS A 147 -9.80 12.89 36.13
CA CYS A 147 -8.74 13.80 35.74
C CYS A 147 -8.97 15.23 36.21
N GLY A 148 -7.90 15.98 36.47
CA GLY A 148 -8.01 17.37 36.96
C GLY A 148 -8.82 18.30 36.02
N GLY A 149 -8.86 18.00 34.72
CA GLY A 149 -9.68 18.71 33.73
C GLY A 149 -11.03 18.06 33.44
N CYS A 150 -11.30 16.89 34.02
CA CYS A 150 -12.55 16.16 33.86
C CYS A 150 -13.61 16.83 34.74
N GLN A 151 -14.81 17.04 34.19
CA GLN A 151 -15.96 17.53 34.94
C GLN A 151 -16.87 16.35 35.29
N PRO A 152 -16.64 15.67 36.44
CA PRO A 152 -17.49 14.57 36.83
C PRO A 152 -18.92 15.05 37.09
N TYR A 153 -19.88 14.24 36.68
CA TYR A 153 -21.29 14.36 37.05
C TYR A 153 -21.48 14.08 38.54
N ALA A 154 -22.62 14.50 39.09
CA ALA A 154 -22.97 14.30 40.50
C ALA A 154 -22.98 12.82 40.92
N ASP A 155 -23.13 11.88 39.97
CA ASP A 155 -23.08 10.43 40.21
C ASP A 155 -21.66 9.85 40.15
N GLY A 156 -20.62 10.69 40.09
CA GLY A 156 -19.21 10.28 40.08
C GLY A 156 -18.70 9.75 38.74
N THR A 157 -19.50 9.80 37.68
CA THR A 157 -19.08 9.44 36.32
C THR A 157 -18.59 10.67 35.57
N ALA A 158 -17.86 10.51 34.47
CA ALA A 158 -17.43 11.58 33.56
C ALA A 158 -17.95 11.34 32.14
N GLY A 159 -17.99 12.39 31.33
CA GLY A 159 -18.39 12.33 29.93
C GLY A 159 -17.22 12.60 29.00
N THR A 160 -17.03 11.75 28.00
CA THR A 160 -16.13 12.05 26.87
C THR A 160 -16.77 13.06 25.92
N ALA A 161 -15.98 13.73 25.07
CA ALA A 161 -16.51 14.67 24.07
C ALA A 161 -17.52 14.03 23.09
N SER A 162 -17.43 12.72 22.82
CA SER A 162 -18.42 11.97 22.04
C SER A 162 -19.74 11.73 22.79
N GLY A 163 -19.77 11.93 24.12
CA GLY A 163 -20.91 11.71 24.99
C GLY A 163 -20.99 10.30 25.60
N ILE A 164 -20.02 9.43 25.30
CA ILE A 164 -19.86 8.16 26.02
C ILE A 164 -19.48 8.48 27.47
N ARG A 165 -20.20 7.88 28.42
CA ARG A 165 -19.95 8.04 29.86
C ARG A 165 -18.94 7.01 30.35
N VAL A 166 -18.06 7.42 31.25
CA VAL A 166 -17.02 6.60 31.86
C VAL A 166 -17.01 6.81 33.37
N SER A 167 -16.51 5.85 34.13
CA SER A 167 -16.21 5.98 35.56
C SER A 167 -14.77 5.55 35.80
N THR A 168 -14.30 5.58 37.04
CA THR A 168 -12.94 5.11 37.37
C THR A 168 -12.73 3.61 37.11
N THR A 169 -13.79 2.82 36.97
CA THR A 169 -13.73 1.36 36.84
C THR A 169 -14.51 0.79 35.66
N ALA A 170 -15.41 1.56 35.04
CA ALA A 170 -16.32 1.05 34.02
C ALA A 170 -16.56 2.05 32.89
N VAL A 171 -17.04 1.54 31.76
CA VAL A 171 -17.45 2.32 30.58
C VAL A 171 -18.88 2.00 30.23
N ARG A 172 -19.67 3.02 29.90
CA ARG A 172 -21.06 2.86 29.52
C ARG A 172 -21.18 2.51 28.04
N GLN A 173 -21.70 1.32 27.76
CA GLN A 173 -21.74 0.70 26.45
C GLN A 173 -22.86 1.29 25.56
N SER A 174 -22.87 0.93 24.28
CA SER A 174 -23.82 1.49 23.32
C SER A 174 -25.29 1.16 23.61
N ASP A 175 -25.55 0.02 24.26
CA ASP A 175 -26.88 -0.40 24.72
C ASP A 175 -27.32 0.30 26.03
N GLY A 176 -26.42 1.08 26.64
CA GLY A 176 -26.67 1.81 27.87
C GLY A 176 -26.26 1.08 29.14
N THR A 177 -25.79 -0.16 29.05
CA THR A 177 -25.26 -0.92 30.19
C THR A 177 -23.88 -0.40 30.61
N TRP A 178 -23.54 -0.58 31.89
CA TRP A 178 -22.17 -0.35 32.37
C TRP A 178 -21.39 -1.65 32.29
N LYS A 179 -20.16 -1.57 31.79
CA LYS A 179 -19.25 -2.71 31.74
C LYS A 179 -17.92 -2.34 32.39
N ASP A 180 -17.47 -3.17 33.31
CA ASP A 180 -16.18 -3.02 33.97
C ASP A 180 -15.02 -3.05 32.96
N GLY A 181 -13.99 -2.27 33.27
CA GLY A 181 -12.82 -2.07 32.43
C GLY A 181 -12.87 -0.76 31.64
N ILE A 182 -12.02 -0.69 30.62
CA ILE A 182 -11.69 0.56 29.91
C ILE A 182 -12.06 0.51 28.42
N THR A 183 -13.06 -0.31 28.07
CA THR A 183 -13.46 -0.53 26.69
C THR A 183 -14.93 -0.22 26.44
N PHE A 184 -15.21 0.33 25.26
CA PHE A 184 -16.54 0.57 24.72
C PHE A 184 -16.75 -0.31 23.49
N ASN A 185 -17.71 -1.23 23.54
CA ASN A 185 -18.00 -2.21 22.48
C ASN A 185 -16.73 -2.95 21.97
N GLY A 186 -15.78 -3.23 22.87
CA GLY A 186 -14.53 -3.91 22.55
C GLY A 186 -13.39 -3.01 22.03
N TYR A 187 -13.62 -1.71 21.89
CA TYR A 187 -12.58 -0.73 21.56
C TYR A 187 -12.08 -0.03 22.82
N TYR A 188 -10.78 0.18 22.94
CA TYR A 188 -10.21 1.06 23.96
C TYR A 188 -10.50 2.51 23.62
N LEU A 189 -10.63 3.38 24.62
CA LEU A 189 -11.04 4.77 24.42
C LEU A 189 -9.81 5.66 24.40
N VAL A 190 -9.72 6.57 23.44
CA VAL A 190 -8.66 7.59 23.39
C VAL A 190 -9.19 9.00 23.19
N ALA A 191 -8.51 9.97 23.79
CA ALA A 191 -8.58 11.37 23.39
C ALA A 191 -7.57 11.65 22.26
N SER A 192 -7.90 12.55 21.35
CA SER A 192 -7.03 12.91 20.23
C SER A 192 -7.22 14.36 19.80
N SER A 193 -6.27 14.87 19.00
CA SER A 193 -6.40 16.13 18.26
C SER A 193 -7.69 16.22 17.45
N SER A 194 -8.27 17.42 17.38
CA SER A 194 -9.44 17.74 16.56
C SER A 194 -9.23 17.53 15.05
N SER A 195 -7.97 17.42 14.59
CA SER A 195 -7.66 17.09 13.20
C SER A 195 -8.16 15.71 12.78
N LEU A 196 -8.30 14.76 13.71
CA LEU A 196 -8.96 13.48 13.46
C LEU A 196 -10.45 13.54 13.83
N PRO A 197 -11.37 13.09 12.95
CA PRO A 197 -12.80 13.04 13.26
C PRO A 197 -13.10 12.20 14.50
N MET A 198 -14.14 12.60 15.22
CA MET A 198 -14.68 11.80 16.33
C MET A 198 -15.15 10.43 15.80
N CYS A 199 -15.09 9.40 16.63
CA CYS A 199 -15.46 8.03 16.29
C CYS A 199 -14.56 7.37 15.22
N THR A 200 -13.38 7.94 14.94
CA THR A 200 -12.35 7.26 14.14
C THR A 200 -11.81 6.05 14.88
N ILE A 201 -11.69 4.92 14.19
CA ILE A 201 -11.17 3.66 14.72
C ILE A 201 -9.74 3.49 14.25
N LEU A 202 -8.82 3.32 15.20
CA LEU A 202 -7.41 3.09 14.93
C LEU A 202 -7.01 1.69 15.40
N GLU A 203 -6.15 1.04 14.63
CA GLU A 203 -5.39 -0.12 15.10
C GLU A 203 -3.99 0.34 15.53
N ILE A 204 -3.62 -0.03 16.75
CA ILE A 204 -2.35 0.31 17.36
C ILE A 204 -1.45 -0.92 17.30
N THR A 205 -0.28 -0.75 16.71
CA THR A 205 0.76 -1.79 16.60
C THR A 205 2.07 -1.29 17.19
N LYS A 206 3.06 -2.18 17.39
CA LYS A 206 4.41 -1.82 17.89
C LYS A 206 4.42 -1.09 19.24
N HIS A 207 3.44 -1.38 20.09
CA HIS A 207 3.35 -0.84 21.44
C HIS A 207 3.90 -1.83 22.47
N THR A 208 4.22 -1.31 23.65
CA THR A 208 4.70 -2.05 24.83
C THR A 208 3.75 -1.95 26.02
N TYR A 209 2.48 -1.60 25.77
CA TYR A 209 1.46 -1.54 26.82
C TYR A 209 1.11 -2.91 27.38
N SER A 210 0.99 -2.98 28.70
CA SER A 210 0.55 -4.15 29.45
C SER A 210 -0.45 -3.75 30.53
N GLY A 211 -1.48 -4.57 30.71
CA GLY A 211 -2.53 -4.39 31.72
C GLY A 211 -3.90 -4.09 31.10
N MET A 212 -4.96 -4.32 31.88
CA MET A 212 -6.35 -4.13 31.46
C MET A 212 -6.72 -4.79 30.11
N GLY A 213 -6.13 -5.96 29.82
CA GLY A 213 -6.34 -6.70 28.57
C GLY A 213 -5.34 -6.38 27.44
N LEU A 214 -4.46 -5.39 27.62
CA LEU A 214 -3.39 -5.08 26.67
C LEU A 214 -2.20 -6.01 26.87
N ILE A 215 -1.69 -6.52 25.76
CA ILE A 215 -0.54 -7.43 25.70
C ILE A 215 0.55 -6.77 24.83
N PRO A 216 1.78 -6.60 25.34
CA PRO A 216 2.88 -6.00 24.57
C PRO A 216 3.08 -6.68 23.21
N GLY A 217 3.25 -5.88 22.16
CA GLY A 217 3.47 -6.36 20.80
C GLY A 217 2.23 -6.92 20.08
N LYS A 218 1.10 -7.16 20.77
CA LYS A 218 -0.14 -7.63 20.13
C LYS A 218 -1.05 -6.48 19.75
N PRO A 219 -1.43 -6.32 18.46
CA PRO A 219 -2.29 -5.21 18.04
C PRO A 219 -3.58 -5.12 18.84
N PHE A 220 -4.03 -3.89 19.09
CA PHE A 220 -5.34 -3.61 19.68
C PHE A 220 -6.00 -2.43 18.97
N LYS A 221 -7.32 -2.30 19.13
CA LYS A 221 -8.09 -1.23 18.50
C LYS A 221 -8.53 -0.20 19.52
N VAL A 222 -8.38 1.06 19.14
CA VAL A 222 -8.88 2.21 19.89
C VAL A 222 -9.94 2.94 19.08
N MET A 223 -10.78 3.70 19.77
CA MET A 223 -11.72 4.63 19.17
C MET A 223 -11.47 6.03 19.74
N ILE A 224 -11.39 7.01 18.85
CA ILE A 224 -11.33 8.42 19.23
C ILE A 224 -12.71 8.83 19.72
N VAL A 225 -12.85 9.00 21.03
CA VAL A 225 -14.12 9.35 21.69
C VAL A 225 -14.03 10.65 22.45
N ASP A 226 -12.83 11.20 22.60
CA ASP A 226 -12.58 12.38 23.41
C ASP A 226 -11.58 13.36 22.77
N ARG A 227 -11.45 14.55 23.37
CA ARG A 227 -10.50 15.61 23.01
C ARG A 227 -9.68 16.00 24.22
N GLY A 228 -8.44 16.42 24.02
CA GLY A 228 -7.56 16.83 25.13
C GLY A 228 -6.08 16.90 24.78
N VAL A 229 -5.67 16.34 23.64
CA VAL A 229 -4.27 16.33 23.16
C VAL A 229 -4.16 16.87 21.74
N SER A 230 -2.94 17.21 21.31
CA SER A 230 -2.65 17.81 20.01
C SER A 230 -1.70 16.95 19.17
N GLY A 231 -1.61 17.25 17.87
CA GLY A 231 -0.71 16.53 16.97
C GLY A 231 -1.02 15.03 16.88
N SER A 232 0.04 14.22 16.85
CA SER A 232 -0.04 12.76 16.78
C SER A 232 -0.13 12.07 18.15
N LEU A 233 -0.35 12.82 19.23
CA LEU A 233 -0.53 12.27 20.57
C LEU A 233 -1.95 11.69 20.71
N LEU A 234 -2.03 10.52 21.32
CA LEU A 234 -3.27 9.89 21.77
C LEU A 234 -3.25 9.81 23.30
N ASP A 235 -4.36 10.13 23.96
CA ASP A 235 -4.47 9.97 25.41
C ASP A 235 -5.32 8.74 25.71
N LEU A 236 -4.74 7.69 26.28
CA LEU A 236 -5.45 6.44 26.54
C LEU A 236 -6.23 6.51 27.84
N PHE A 237 -7.53 6.23 27.79
CA PHE A 237 -8.33 6.11 29.00
C PHE A 237 -7.95 4.84 29.76
N VAL A 238 -7.60 4.98 31.05
CA VAL A 238 -7.13 3.88 31.91
C VAL A 238 -7.97 3.69 33.18
N GLY A 239 -9.16 4.29 33.24
CA GLY A 239 -10.02 4.24 34.41
C GLY A 239 -9.79 5.43 35.33
N SER A 240 -8.77 5.37 36.20
CA SER A 240 -8.46 6.45 37.15
C SER A 240 -7.03 7.00 37.00
N GLU A 241 -6.88 8.32 37.15
CA GLU A 241 -5.57 8.99 37.20
C GLU A 241 -4.77 8.60 38.44
N LYS A 242 -5.44 8.16 39.52
CA LYS A 242 -4.76 7.64 40.71
C LYS A 242 -4.08 6.30 40.47
N ASN A 243 -4.43 5.61 39.38
CA ASN A 243 -3.85 4.32 39.02
C ASN A 243 -3.48 4.25 37.53
N LEU A 244 -2.67 5.19 37.05
CA LEU A 244 -2.17 5.15 35.67
C LEU A 244 -1.40 3.86 35.33
N ASN A 245 -0.88 3.15 36.32
CA ASN A 245 -0.15 1.90 36.16
C ASN A 245 -1.05 0.67 35.93
N ALA A 246 -2.38 0.83 35.98
CA ALA A 246 -3.31 -0.17 35.49
C ALA A 246 -3.03 -0.55 34.02
N VAL A 247 -2.56 0.42 33.22
CA VAL A 247 -1.96 0.20 31.91
C VAL A 247 -0.55 0.80 31.93
N ARG A 248 0.48 -0.04 31.98
CA ARG A 248 1.88 0.39 32.05
C ARG A 248 2.62 0.14 30.74
N MET A 249 3.63 0.98 30.50
CA MET A 249 4.57 0.82 29.40
C MET A 249 5.80 0.06 29.91
N ILE A 250 6.10 -1.10 29.34
CA ILE A 250 7.17 -1.99 29.86
C ILE A 250 8.47 -1.96 29.05
N GLY A 251 8.70 -0.93 28.24
CA GLY A 251 9.92 -0.80 27.44
C GLY A 251 9.82 0.24 26.33
N LYS A 252 10.84 0.29 25.46
CA LYS A 252 10.92 1.24 24.34
C LYS A 252 9.64 1.21 23.51
N HIS A 253 9.09 2.38 23.26
CA HIS A 253 7.76 2.56 22.73
C HIS A 253 7.81 3.33 21.41
N ALA A 254 7.29 2.73 20.32
CA ALA A 254 7.21 3.38 19.01
C ALA A 254 5.92 2.94 18.29
N PRO A 255 4.75 3.22 18.87
CA PRO A 255 3.49 2.68 18.39
C PRO A 255 3.11 3.34 17.07
N VAL A 256 2.51 2.55 16.20
CA VAL A 256 1.97 3.00 14.93
C VAL A 256 0.46 2.87 14.99
N ALA A 257 -0.23 3.99 14.78
CA ALA A 257 -1.68 4.05 14.72
C ALA A 257 -2.13 4.10 13.26
N THR A 258 -2.90 3.10 12.83
CA THR A 258 -3.45 3.00 11.48
C THR A 258 -4.96 3.20 11.50
N ILE A 259 -5.49 4.06 10.65
CA ILE A 259 -6.94 4.24 10.51
C ILE A 259 -7.53 2.99 9.85
N VAL A 260 -8.38 2.27 10.58
CA VAL A 260 -9.01 1.03 10.08
C VAL A 260 -10.50 1.18 9.82
N GLY A 261 -11.13 2.24 10.32
CA GLY A 261 -12.54 2.54 10.06
C GLY A 261 -13.04 3.80 10.76
N PHE A 262 -14.34 4.06 10.59
CA PHE A 262 -15.05 5.17 11.21
C PHE A 262 -16.41 4.65 11.68
N ALA A 263 -16.72 4.86 12.96
CA ALA A 263 -18.07 4.68 13.47
C ALA A 263 -18.87 5.98 13.30
N LYS A 264 -20.20 5.90 13.29
CA LYS A 264 -21.07 7.07 13.20
C LYS A 264 -21.24 7.68 14.58
N TRP A 265 -21.03 8.98 14.69
CA TRP A 265 -21.42 9.71 15.88
C TRP A 265 -22.95 9.90 15.87
N THR A 266 -23.66 9.24 16.79
CA THR A 266 -25.12 9.12 16.75
C THR A 266 -25.70 9.01 18.17
N ARG A 267 -26.99 8.68 18.28
CA ARG A 267 -27.66 8.40 19.57
C ARG A 267 -28.14 6.95 19.62
N ASN A 268 -28.11 6.35 20.82
CA ASN A 268 -28.74 5.05 21.05
C ASN A 268 -30.26 5.18 21.29
N SER A 269 -30.94 4.06 21.54
CA SER A 269 -32.36 3.99 21.86
C SER A 269 -32.75 4.77 23.14
N LEU A 270 -31.78 5.05 24.02
CA LEU A 270 -31.94 5.83 25.24
C LEU A 270 -31.66 7.33 25.01
N GLY A 271 -31.47 7.76 23.75
CA GLY A 271 -31.19 9.15 23.38
C GLY A 271 -29.77 9.62 23.71
N GLN A 272 -28.85 8.73 24.07
CA GLN A 272 -27.50 9.09 24.51
C GLN A 272 -26.52 9.12 23.35
N ARG A 273 -25.66 10.15 23.29
CA ARG A 273 -24.64 10.26 22.23
C ARG A 273 -23.60 9.16 22.38
N ILE A 274 -23.32 8.47 21.28
CA ILE A 274 -22.39 7.34 21.19
C ILE A 274 -21.70 7.30 19.82
N CYS A 275 -20.66 6.48 19.71
CA CYS A 275 -20.07 6.08 18.44
C CYS A 275 -20.57 4.67 18.08
N LYS A 276 -21.27 4.49 16.95
CA LYS A 276 -21.76 3.18 16.50
C LYS A 276 -21.77 3.05 14.99
#